data_AF-A0A964ZJP5-F1
#
_entry.id   AF-A0A964ZJP5-F1
#
_cell.length_a   1.000
_cell.length_b   1.000
_cell.length_c   1.000
_cell.angle_alpha   90.00
_cell.angle_beta   90.00
_cell.angle_gamma   90.00
#
_symmetry.space_group_name_H-M   'P 1'
#
loop_
_entity.id
_entity.type
_entity.pdbx_description
1 polymer ?
#
loop_
_entity_poly.entity_id
_entity_poly.type
_entity_poly.pdbx_seq_one_letter_code
_entity_poly.pdbx_strand_id
1 'polypeptide(L)'
;MRVTGGDFEMLPNGVGIPDPLAIGYVLALVSLGGAKRVFTVGVDGYTLGDPRHEAVQHTLSAFSRWSAKIEIASLTRTTLDLPQGSLFAPW
;
A
#
# COMPACT_ATOMS: atom_id res chain seq x y z
N MET A 1 4.33 14.62 -3.11
CA MET A 1 4.68 13.22 -3.44
C MET A 1 5.38 13.22 -4.77
N ARG A 2 6.39 12.36 -4.96
CA ARG A 2 7.17 12.29 -6.21
C ARG A 2 7.50 10.83 -6.51
N VAL A 3 7.42 10.41 -7.78
CA VAL A 3 7.89 9.08 -8.21
C VAL A 3 9.41 9.10 -8.27
N THR A 4 10.08 8.16 -7.58
CA THR A 4 11.54 8.10 -7.49
C THR A 4 12.13 6.83 -8.10
N GLY A 5 11.30 5.82 -8.40
CA GLY A 5 11.75 4.55 -9.01
C GLY A 5 12.46 3.61 -8.04
N GLY A 6 12.54 3.95 -6.75
CA GLY A 6 13.18 3.19 -5.68
C GLY A 6 12.16 2.56 -4.73
N ASP A 7 12.42 2.59 -3.42
CA ASP A 7 11.43 2.30 -2.37
C ASP A 7 10.67 3.58 -1.96
N PHE A 8 9.76 3.47 -1.00
CA PHE A 8 9.27 4.65 -0.29
C PHE A 8 10.41 5.34 0.47
N GLU A 9 10.43 6.67 0.44
CA GLU A 9 11.43 7.46 1.15
C GLU A 9 10.85 8.80 1.65
N MET A 10 11.37 9.30 2.78
CA MET A 10 11.01 10.63 3.26
C MET A 10 11.85 11.68 2.51
N LEU A 11 11.18 12.66 1.93
CA LEU A 11 11.79 13.78 1.22
C LEU A 11 11.56 15.08 2.00
N PRO A 12 12.35 16.15 1.77
CA PRO A 12 12.18 17.42 2.46
C PRO A 12 10.79 18.05 2.32
N ASN A 13 10.08 17.76 1.24
CA ASN A 13 8.76 18.31 0.91
C ASN A 13 7.70 17.23 0.64
N GLY A 14 7.88 16.02 1.16
CA GLY A 14 6.87 14.97 1.09
C GLY A 14 7.47 13.56 1.09
N VAL A 15 6.86 12.65 0.33
CA VAL A 15 7.25 11.25 0.25
C VAL A 15 7.56 10.87 -1.19
N GLY A 16 8.67 10.16 -1.38
CA GLY A 16 9.04 9.48 -2.62
C GLY A 16 8.28 8.15 -2.72
N ILE A 17 7.78 7.81 -3.90
CA ILE A 17 7.05 6.56 -4.16
C ILE A 17 7.77 5.73 -5.23
N PRO A 18 7.71 4.39 -5.14
CA PRO A 18 8.42 3.48 -6.05
C PRO A 18 7.93 3.63 -7.49
N ASP A 19 6.62 3.48 -7.67
CA ASP A 19 5.97 3.36 -8.96
C ASP A 19 4.87 4.42 -9.13
N PRO A 20 4.52 4.82 -10.36
CA PRO A 20 3.44 5.77 -10.64
C PRO A 20 2.04 5.12 -10.48
N LEU A 21 1.83 4.33 -9.42
CA LEU A 21 0.57 3.67 -9.12
C LEU A 21 -0.27 4.51 -8.16
N ALA A 22 -1.58 4.59 -8.41
CA ALA A 22 -2.52 5.34 -7.58
C ALA A 22 -2.44 4.95 -6.10
N ILE A 23 -2.28 3.66 -5.79
CA ILE A 23 -2.13 3.17 -4.42
C ILE A 23 -0.86 3.72 -3.75
N GLY A 24 0.24 3.91 -4.49
CA GLY A 24 1.47 4.49 -3.96
C GLY A 24 1.28 5.93 -3.50
N TYR A 25 0.56 6.75 -4.28
CA TYR A 25 0.20 8.11 -3.89
C TYR A 25 -0.71 8.14 -2.66
N VAL A 26 -1.71 7.26 -2.59
CA VAL A 26 -2.60 7.17 -1.42
C VAL A 26 -1.82 6.80 -0.16
N LEU A 27 -0.92 5.82 -0.25
CA LEU A 27 -0.09 5.39 0.87
C LEU A 27 0.87 6.50 1.36
N ALA A 28 1.44 7.26 0.42
CA ALA A 28 2.22 8.45 0.74
C ALA A 28 1.38 9.56 1.41
N LEU A 29 0.10 9.68 1.05
CA LEU A 29 -0.81 10.66 1.66
C LEU A 29 -1.14 10.30 3.10
N VAL A 30 -1.56 9.06 3.33
CA VAL A 30 -2.01 8.61 4.65
C VAL A 30 -0.85 8.53 5.64
N SER A 31 0.37 8.26 5.17
CA SER A 31 1.56 8.30 6.02
C SER A 31 1.88 9.71 6.51
N LEU A 32 1.84 10.72 5.63
CA LEU A 32 1.98 12.13 6.01
C LEU A 32 0.82 12.61 6.88
N GLY A 33 -0.38 12.06 6.67
CA GLY A 33 -1.57 12.35 7.49
C GLY A 33 -1.55 11.73 8.89
N GLY A 34 -0.51 10.96 9.24
CA GLY A 34 -0.40 10.34 10.57
C GLY A 34 -1.40 9.20 10.81
N ALA A 35 -1.84 8.52 9.75
CA ALA A 35 -2.67 7.33 9.89
C ALA A 35 -1.95 6.26 10.72
N LYS A 36 -2.71 5.50 11.52
CA LYS A 36 -2.18 4.37 12.31
C LYS A 36 -2.46 3.02 11.66
N ARG A 37 -3.56 2.94 10.91
CA ARG A 37 -4.03 1.74 10.22
C ARG A 37 -4.62 2.13 8.87
N VAL A 38 -4.40 1.30 7.87
CA VAL A 38 -4.96 1.42 6.51
C VAL A 38 -5.72 0.14 6.21
N PHE A 39 -6.99 0.29 5.84
CA PHE A 39 -7.83 -0.83 5.44
C PHE A 39 -8.16 -0.72 3.96
N THR A 40 -7.93 -1.81 3.23
CA THR A 40 -8.25 -1.89 1.80
C THR A 40 -9.47 -2.77 1.56
N VAL A 41 -10.27 -2.43 0.55
CA VAL A 41 -11.43 -3.21 0.09
C VAL A 41 -11.38 -3.30 -1.43
N GLY A 42 -11.63 -4.50 -1.98
CA GLY A 42 -11.62 -4.72 -3.43
C GLY A 42 -10.31 -4.33 -4.11
N VAL A 43 -9.18 -4.52 -3.42
CA VAL A 43 -7.86 -4.09 -3.90
C VAL A 43 -7.33 -4.96 -5.04
N ASP A 44 -7.91 -6.14 -5.27
CA ASP A 44 -7.60 -7.00 -6.41
C ASP A 44 -8.17 -6.43 -7.71
N GLY A 45 -7.33 -5.72 -8.46
CA GLY A 45 -7.65 -5.27 -9.82
C GLY A 45 -7.09 -6.16 -10.93
N TYR A 46 -6.14 -7.05 -10.60
CA TYR A 46 -5.37 -7.82 -11.55
C TYR A 46 -5.18 -9.26 -11.07
N THR A 47 -5.19 -10.21 -12.01
CA THR A 47 -5.00 -11.63 -11.73
C THR A 47 -3.53 -11.98 -11.45
N LEU A 48 -3.30 -13.07 -10.72
CA LEU A 48 -1.96 -13.63 -10.53
C LEU A 48 -1.29 -13.90 -11.89
N GLY A 49 -0.01 -13.52 -12.01
CA GLY A 49 0.77 -13.59 -13.25
C GLY A 49 0.66 -12.35 -14.15
N ASP A 50 -0.21 -11.38 -13.83
CA ASP A 50 -0.19 -10.07 -14.50
C ASP A 50 0.94 -9.20 -13.90
N PRO A 51 1.83 -8.61 -14.70
CA PRO A 51 2.90 -7.73 -14.20
C PRO A 51 2.37 -6.55 -13.36
N ARG A 52 1.13 -6.11 -13.60
CA ARG A 52 0.49 -5.04 -12.80
C ARG A 52 0.08 -5.53 -11.43
N HIS A 53 -0.26 -6.82 -11.29
CA HIS A 53 -0.47 -7.44 -9.98
C HIS A 53 0.83 -7.40 -9.16
N GLU A 54 1.95 -7.79 -9.79
CA GLU A 54 3.28 -7.76 -9.17
C GLU A 54 3.71 -6.35 -8.78
N ALA A 55 3.42 -5.34 -9.62
CA ALA A 55 3.74 -3.94 -9.30
C ALA A 55 2.95 -3.41 -8.09
N VAL A 56 1.67 -3.78 -7.96
CA VAL A 56 0.85 -3.45 -6.78
C VAL A 56 1.38 -4.16 -5.54
N GLN A 57 1.70 -5.46 -5.64
CA GLN A 57 2.30 -6.23 -4.56
C GLN A 57 3.62 -5.60 -4.11
N HIS A 58 4.50 -5.26 -5.05
CA HIS A 58 5.77 -4.61 -4.78
C HIS A 58 5.59 -3.30 -4.03
N THR A 59 4.66 -2.44 -4.48
CA THR A 59 4.36 -1.16 -3.82
C THR A 59 3.85 -1.36 -2.39
N LEU A 60 2.96 -2.33 -2.15
CA LEU A 60 2.45 -2.63 -0.82
C LEU A 60 3.56 -3.15 0.11
N SER A 61 4.39 -4.07 -0.37
CA SER A 61 5.53 -4.59 0.39
C SER A 61 6.55 -3.49 0.70
N ALA A 62 6.85 -2.60 -0.26
CA ALA A 62 7.74 -1.46 -0.07
C ALA A 62 7.21 -0.51 1.01
N PHE A 63 5.90 -0.22 1.00
CA PHE A 63 5.28 0.62 2.02
C PHE A 63 5.34 -0.01 3.41
N SER A 64 4.98 -1.29 3.55
CA SER A 64 5.00 -2.01 4.83
C SER A 64 6.41 -2.05 5.45
N ARG A 65 7.46 -2.19 4.62
CA ARG A 65 8.86 -2.12 5.08
C ARG A 65 9.24 -0.70 5.54
N TRP A 66 8.86 0.32 4.77
CA TRP A 66 9.23 1.71 5.05
C TRP A 66 8.48 2.28 6.26
N SER A 67 7.20 1.95 6.41
CA SER A 67 6.33 2.49 7.45
C SER A 67 5.84 1.42 8.42
N ALA A 68 6.77 0.83 9.17
CA ALA A 68 6.49 -0.24 10.14
C ALA A 68 5.48 0.14 11.25
N LYS A 69 5.16 1.43 11.42
CA LYS A 69 4.17 1.93 12.39
C LYS A 69 2.74 1.99 11.85
N ILE A 70 2.56 1.83 10.54
CA ILE A 70 1.24 1.91 9.89
C ILE A 70 0.88 0.51 9.43
N GLU A 71 -0.08 -0.11 10.11
CA GLU A 71 -0.57 -1.43 9.74
C GLU A 71 -1.45 -1.31 8.49
N ILE A 72 -1.28 -2.22 7.54
CA ILE A 72 -2.13 -2.32 6.36
C ILE A 72 -2.79 -3.71 6.30
N ALA A 73 -4.09 -3.75 6.04
CA ALA A 73 -4.84 -5.00 5.95
C ALA A 73 -5.98 -4.91 4.92
N SER A 74 -6.32 -6.03 4.30
CA SER A 74 -7.48 -6.15 3.42
C SER A 74 -8.71 -6.64 4.18
N LEU A 75 -9.85 -5.99 3.98
CA LEU A 75 -11.14 -6.34 4.58
C LEU A 75 -12.00 -7.23 3.67
N THR A 76 -11.53 -7.45 2.46
CA THR A 76 -12.07 -8.42 1.50
C THR A 76 -10.97 -9.43 1.17
N ARG A 77 -11.38 -10.64 0.75
CA ARG A 77 -10.44 -11.63 0.23
C ARG A 77 -9.57 -11.01 -0.85
N THR A 78 -8.26 -11.22 -0.77
CA THR A 78 -7.29 -10.74 -1.76
C THR A 78 -6.22 -11.77 -2.07
N THR A 79 -5.65 -11.71 -3.28
CA THR A 79 -4.47 -12.49 -3.67
C THR A 79 -3.16 -11.76 -3.38
N LEU A 80 -3.22 -10.51 -2.93
CA LEU A 80 -2.06 -9.76 -2.45
C LEU A 80 -1.65 -10.29 -1.06
N ASP A 81 -0.35 -10.32 -0.81
CA ASP A 81 0.24 -10.67 0.48
C ASP A 81 0.07 -9.52 1.48
N LEU A 82 -1.14 -9.47 2.05
CA LEU A 82 -1.55 -8.55 3.10
C LEU A 82 -2.26 -9.34 4.21
N PRO A 83 -2.14 -8.90 5.49
CA PRO A 83 -3.05 -9.34 6.53
C PRO A 83 -4.50 -9.19 6.08
N GLN A 84 -5.33 -10.22 6.31
CA GLN A 84 -6.73 -10.22 5.89
C GLN A 84 -7.66 -10.29 7.10
N GLY A 85 -8.70 -9.48 7.06
CA GLY A 85 -9.83 -9.52 7.98
C GLY A 85 -11.15 -9.51 7.19
N SER A 86 -12.24 -9.19 7.88
CA SER A 86 -13.58 -9.16 7.27
C SER A 86 -14.35 -7.97 7.81
N LEU A 87 -15.01 -7.20 6.93
CA LEU A 87 -15.93 -6.10 7.31
C LEU A 87 -16.94 -6.48 8.41
N PHE A 88 -17.26 -7.76 8.55
CA PHE A 88 -18.22 -8.29 9.53
C PHE A 88 -17.58 -8.84 10.82
N ALA A 89 -16.25 -8.80 10.94
CA ALA A 89 -15.54 -9.20 12.16
C ALA A 89 -15.44 -8.02 13.16
N PRO A 90 -15.35 -8.27 14.48
CA PRO A 90 -15.03 -7.23 15.46
C PRO A 90 -13.56 -6.77 15.36
N TRP A 91 -13.29 -5.49 15.67
CA TRP A 91 -12.01 -4.80 15.44
C TRP A 91 -11.47 -4.04 16.66
#